data_AF-A0A928FMQ1-F1
#
_entry.id   AF-A0A928FMQ1-F1
#
_cell.length_a   1.000
_cell.length_b   1.000
_cell.length_c   1.000
_cell.angle_alpha   90.00
_cell.angle_beta   90.00
_cell.angle_gamma   90.00
#
_symmetry.space_group_name_H-M   'P 1'
#
loop_
_entity.id
_entity.type
_entity.pdbx_description
1 polymer ?
#
loop_
_entity_poly.entity_id
_entity_poly.type
_entity_poly.pdbx_seq_one_letter_code
_entity_poly.pdbx_strand_id
1 'polypeptide(L)'
;MLEFEINATNVKESNIFLRKLWCELNAVQENGWFYSPFKNGNKIHIGFCNFGEVSFDYKVKGCINKLYIETKEDKYKHSIENAVKNALNNSMRSYDVELILTSEKECSLANISYENILIRKHSQYNRVCFSMEAYSAWDVQKIIGCRLSTILSILYEYTNIIFSVEKIQLIKSAVEYNNNGSMLEYDYSWIDSDEPSKDNNDCILLPNECLKLIRYVIEDDYSDQNIALLVASSRQLLCCANELKRKGSNPLQSVGEAEASISFLVSSFEPLSLILNKDFSKCNTCGALNYSILKKVKQLFEKYFDDGIDRIVNSYYGIRSSYLHEGRVNSLLVPFHTCYPQIDPLEKNNMLRPCYNTDIFLLEASSYVFRNLAHDYFSGNL
;
A
#
# COMPACT_ATOMS: atom_id res chain seq x y z
N MET A 1 34.35 22.65 -5.19
CA MET A 1 33.85 21.28 -4.90
C MET A 1 34.26 20.93 -3.48
N LEU A 2 33.31 20.53 -2.65
CA LEU A 2 33.56 19.99 -1.31
C LEU A 2 33.63 18.46 -1.41
N GLU A 3 34.54 17.85 -0.65
CA GLU A 3 34.80 16.41 -0.67
C GLU A 3 34.82 15.88 0.77
N PHE A 4 34.13 14.76 1.00
CA PHE A 4 33.98 14.17 2.32
C PHE A 4 34.21 12.65 2.27
N GLU A 5 34.99 12.13 3.21
CA GLU A 5 35.17 10.68 3.37
C GLU A 5 34.03 10.08 4.20
N ILE A 6 33.37 9.07 3.63
CA ILE A 6 32.24 8.38 4.26
C ILE A 6 32.64 6.96 4.68
N ASN A 7 33.37 6.25 3.82
CA ASN A 7 33.92 4.91 4.09
C ASN A 7 32.89 3.88 4.61
N ALA A 8 31.68 3.87 4.04
CA ALA A 8 30.68 2.85 4.37
C ALA A 8 31.16 1.45 3.94
N THR A 9 30.81 0.42 4.72
CA THR A 9 31.27 -0.96 4.49
C THR A 9 30.24 -1.83 3.78
N ASN A 10 28.97 -1.39 3.75
CA ASN A 10 27.86 -2.11 3.15
C ASN A 10 26.76 -1.15 2.67
N VAL A 11 25.77 -1.69 1.93
CA VAL A 11 24.64 -0.93 1.39
C VAL A 11 23.78 -0.31 2.50
N LYS A 12 23.57 -1.03 3.60
CA LYS A 12 22.76 -0.55 4.72
C LYS A 12 23.37 0.70 5.35
N GLU A 13 24.68 0.69 5.61
CA GLU A 13 25.41 1.85 6.11
C GLU A 13 25.36 3.05 5.16
N SER A 14 25.50 2.79 3.85
CA SER A 14 25.39 3.84 2.84
C SER A 14 24.01 4.51 2.83
N ASN A 15 22.94 3.71 2.87
CA ASN A 15 21.57 4.22 2.93
C ASN A 15 21.28 4.95 4.24
N ILE A 16 21.80 4.45 5.37
CA ILE A 16 21.73 5.14 6.67
C ILE A 16 22.41 6.50 6.60
N PHE A 17 23.62 6.57 6.06
CA PHE A 17 24.34 7.84 5.91
C PHE A 17 23.55 8.82 5.02
N LEU A 18 23.09 8.39 3.85
CA LEU A 18 22.32 9.25 2.94
C LEU A 18 21.05 9.80 3.61
N ARG A 19 20.31 8.95 4.33
CA ARG A 19 19.10 9.37 5.06
C ARG A 19 19.43 10.43 6.12
N LYS A 20 20.50 10.24 6.90
CA LYS A 20 20.99 11.23 7.88
C LYS A 20 21.42 12.54 7.20
N LEU A 21 22.18 12.45 6.11
CA LEU A 21 22.67 13.59 5.34
C LEU A 21 21.52 14.50 4.89
N TRP A 22 20.44 13.90 4.37
CA TRP A 22 19.27 14.66 3.92
C TRP A 22 18.54 15.35 5.06
N CYS A 23 18.49 14.74 6.24
CA CYS A 23 17.93 15.36 7.44
C CYS A 23 18.74 16.59 7.85
N GLU A 24 20.07 16.45 7.93
CA GLU A 24 20.97 17.52 8.35
C GLU A 24 20.98 18.69 7.34
N LEU A 25 21.00 18.39 6.04
CA LEU A 25 20.91 19.43 5.00
C LEU A 25 19.56 20.14 5.03
N ASN A 26 18.44 19.42 5.23
CA ASN A 26 17.12 20.05 5.35
C ASN A 26 16.99 20.94 6.59
N ALA A 27 17.73 20.65 7.67
CA ALA A 27 17.75 21.48 8.87
C ALA A 27 18.46 22.83 8.67
N VAL A 28 19.41 22.91 7.71
CA VAL A 28 20.05 24.16 7.32
C VAL A 28 19.06 25.06 6.57
N GLN A 29 18.38 24.50 5.59
CA GLN A 29 17.34 25.15 4.80
C GLN A 29 16.47 24.05 4.17
N GLU A 30 15.16 24.28 4.08
CA GLU A 30 14.26 23.36 3.37
C GLU A 30 14.85 23.03 1.99
N ASN A 31 15.11 21.74 1.77
CA ASN A 31 15.95 21.32 0.65
C ASN A 31 15.09 20.90 -0.54
N GLY A 32 15.15 21.68 -1.63
CA GLY A 32 14.56 21.34 -2.91
C GLY A 32 15.41 20.32 -3.67
N TRP A 33 14.77 19.46 -4.47
CA TRP A 33 15.42 18.35 -5.15
C TRP A 33 15.09 18.28 -6.64
N PHE A 34 16.13 18.10 -7.46
CA PHE A 34 16.01 17.52 -8.79
C PHE A 34 16.77 16.20 -8.81
N TYR A 35 16.05 15.10 -8.60
CA TYR A 35 16.62 13.75 -8.61
C TYR A 35 16.77 13.25 -10.05
N SER A 36 18.02 13.07 -10.48
CA SER A 36 18.35 12.66 -11.86
C SER A 36 19.62 11.81 -11.86
N PRO A 37 19.57 10.61 -11.27
CA PRO A 37 20.77 9.84 -11.02
C PRO A 37 21.37 9.32 -12.34
N PHE A 38 22.67 9.46 -12.51
CA PHE A 38 23.40 8.82 -13.59
C PHE A 38 24.80 8.41 -13.14
N LYS A 39 25.33 7.38 -13.78
CA LYS A 39 26.67 6.86 -13.49
C LYS A 39 27.67 7.45 -14.48
N ASN A 40 28.78 7.95 -13.97
CA ASN A 40 29.94 8.37 -14.76
C ASN A 40 31.21 7.74 -14.17
N GLY A 41 31.73 6.69 -14.81
CA GLY A 41 32.83 5.91 -14.26
C GLY A 41 32.47 5.29 -12.90
N ASN A 42 33.27 5.55 -11.86
CA ASN A 42 33.01 5.10 -10.49
C ASN A 42 32.18 6.10 -9.66
N LYS A 43 31.78 7.24 -10.25
CA LYS A 43 30.97 8.28 -9.62
C LYS A 43 29.51 8.08 -9.99
N ILE A 44 28.61 8.19 -9.01
CA ILE A 44 27.17 8.32 -9.21
C ILE A 44 26.82 9.77 -8.92
N HIS A 45 26.35 10.45 -9.95
CA HIS A 45 25.64 11.71 -9.77
C HIS A 45 24.24 11.39 -9.26
N ILE A 46 23.79 12.09 -8.21
CA ILE A 46 22.44 11.94 -7.63
C ILE A 46 21.49 12.93 -8.29
N GLY A 47 21.91 14.19 -8.40
CA GLY A 47 21.06 15.29 -8.82
C GLY A 47 21.52 16.62 -8.27
N PHE A 48 20.60 17.59 -8.30
CA PHE A 48 20.80 18.93 -7.76
C PHE A 48 19.92 19.15 -6.53
N CYS A 49 20.46 19.90 -5.57
CA CYS A 49 19.71 20.40 -4.44
C CYS A 49 20.04 21.87 -4.18
N ASN A 50 19.42 22.47 -3.16
CA ASN A 50 19.65 23.88 -2.83
C ASN A 50 21.12 24.20 -2.49
N PHE A 51 21.88 23.18 -2.11
CA PHE A 51 23.31 23.29 -1.75
C PHE A 51 24.27 23.00 -2.91
N GLY A 52 23.75 22.71 -4.10
CA GLY A 52 24.53 22.42 -5.30
C GLY A 52 24.32 21.01 -5.85
N GLU A 53 25.24 20.60 -6.71
CA GLU A 53 25.23 19.28 -7.33
C GLU A 53 25.82 18.23 -6.38
N VAL A 54 25.13 17.11 -6.20
CA VAL A 54 25.54 16.05 -5.27
C VAL A 54 25.89 14.78 -6.03
N SER A 55 27.01 14.17 -5.65
CA SER A 55 27.47 12.92 -6.21
C SER A 55 28.29 12.13 -5.19
N PHE A 56 28.45 10.83 -5.39
CA PHE A 56 29.32 10.00 -4.56
C PHE A 56 30.08 8.99 -5.40
N ASP A 57 31.18 8.48 -4.88
CA ASP A 57 31.87 7.32 -5.44
C ASP A 57 31.79 6.11 -4.50
N TYR A 58 32.25 4.97 -5.00
CA TYR A 58 32.35 3.75 -4.22
C TYR A 58 33.63 2.98 -4.55
N LYS A 59 34.23 2.37 -3.53
CA LYS A 59 35.29 1.35 -3.70
C LYS A 59 34.68 -0.02 -3.99
N VAL A 60 33.62 -0.37 -3.26
CA VAL A 60 32.83 -1.58 -3.43
C VAL A 60 31.42 -1.17 -3.80
N LYS A 61 30.83 -1.78 -4.84
CA LYS A 61 29.48 -1.39 -5.32
C LYS A 61 28.48 -1.31 -4.16
N GLY A 62 27.78 -0.18 -4.08
CA GLY A 62 26.80 0.09 -3.02
C GLY A 62 27.38 0.56 -1.68
N CYS A 63 28.70 0.68 -1.56
CA CYS A 63 29.40 1.15 -0.36
C CYS A 63 30.03 2.52 -0.64
N ILE A 64 29.39 3.59 -0.17
CA ILE A 64 29.83 4.96 -0.43
C ILE A 64 31.23 5.16 0.18
N ASN A 65 32.18 5.56 -0.65
CA ASN A 65 33.53 5.89 -0.22
C ASN A 65 33.68 7.39 0.02
N LYS A 66 33.37 8.23 -0.98
CA LYS A 66 33.40 9.68 -0.88
C LYS A 66 32.10 10.33 -1.35
N LEU A 67 31.72 11.42 -0.69
CA LEU A 67 30.65 12.33 -1.08
C LEU A 67 31.26 13.61 -1.67
N TYR A 68 30.68 14.10 -2.75
CA TYR A 68 31.06 15.34 -3.42
C TYR A 68 29.85 16.26 -3.51
N ILE A 69 30.04 17.52 -3.09
CA ILE A 69 29.04 18.58 -3.23
C ILE A 69 29.67 19.77 -3.96
N GLU A 70 29.19 20.04 -5.16
CA GLU A 70 29.59 21.19 -5.97
C GLU A 70 28.63 22.36 -5.70
N THR A 71 28.89 23.08 -4.60
CA THR A 71 28.18 24.32 -4.30
C THR A 71 28.65 25.47 -5.18
N LYS A 72 27.70 26.27 -5.69
CA LYS A 72 27.96 27.55 -6.39
C LYS A 72 28.00 28.74 -5.43
N GLU A 73 27.54 28.55 -4.19
CA GLU A 73 27.38 29.62 -3.21
C GLU A 73 28.27 29.36 -1.98
N ASP A 74 29.30 30.19 -1.81
CA ASP A 74 30.28 30.05 -0.74
C ASP A 74 29.68 30.12 0.67
N LYS A 75 28.56 30.84 0.82
CA LYS A 75 27.87 31.01 2.11
C LYS A 75 27.40 29.69 2.73
N TYR A 76 27.19 28.64 1.93
CA TYR A 76 26.73 27.34 2.42
C TYR A 76 27.85 26.36 2.79
N LYS A 77 29.11 26.65 2.46
CA LYS A 77 30.23 25.71 2.65
C LYS A 77 30.31 25.18 4.08
N HIS A 78 30.32 26.08 5.07
CA HIS A 78 30.42 25.71 6.48
C HIS A 78 29.19 24.91 6.97
N SER A 79 27.99 25.29 6.53
CA SER A 79 26.77 24.56 6.87
C SER A 79 26.73 23.15 6.28
N ILE A 80 27.22 22.98 5.05
CA ILE A 80 27.35 21.67 4.39
C ILE A 80 28.35 20.79 5.15
N GLU A 81 29.53 21.33 5.50
CA GLU A 81 30.55 20.61 6.27
C GLU A 81 30.00 20.13 7.61
N ASN A 82 29.30 21.00 8.35
CA ASN A 82 28.65 20.65 9.61
C ASN A 82 27.56 19.61 9.42
N ALA A 83 26.73 19.72 8.37
CA ALA A 83 25.67 18.76 8.08
C ALA A 83 26.24 17.36 7.78
N VAL A 84 27.30 17.26 6.98
CA VAL A 84 27.97 15.98 6.70
C VAL A 84 28.59 15.40 7.97
N LYS A 85 29.28 16.23 8.77
CA LYS A 85 29.88 15.80 10.05
C LYS A 85 28.82 15.30 11.03
N ASN A 86 27.67 15.99 11.12
CA ASN A 86 26.56 15.55 11.94
C ASN A 86 25.97 14.25 11.40
N ALA A 87 25.79 14.11 10.08
CA ALA A 87 25.23 12.90 9.47
C ALA A 87 26.07 11.65 9.74
N LEU A 88 27.40 11.79 9.88
CA LEU A 88 28.27 10.67 10.28
C LEU A 88 28.02 10.20 11.72
N ASN A 89 27.60 11.10 12.61
CA ASN A 89 27.47 10.84 14.05
C ASN A 89 26.02 10.76 14.55
N ASN A 90 25.04 11.21 13.76
CA ASN A 90 23.65 11.36 14.21
C ASN A 90 23.04 9.99 14.55
N SER A 91 22.24 9.93 15.61
CA SER A 91 21.54 8.73 16.09
C SER A 91 20.04 8.87 15.89
N MET A 92 19.32 7.75 15.85
CA MET A 92 17.86 7.80 15.85
C MET A 92 17.33 8.33 17.19
N ARG A 93 16.13 8.87 17.13
CA ARG A 93 15.33 9.31 18.26
C ARG A 93 13.91 8.79 18.06
N SER A 94 13.22 8.51 19.16
CA SER A 94 11.81 8.16 19.15
C SER A 94 10.95 9.41 18.88
N TYR A 95 9.95 9.24 18.03
CA TYR A 95 8.94 10.24 17.71
C TYR A 95 7.54 9.63 17.83
N ASP A 96 6.67 10.30 18.57
CA ASP A 96 5.24 10.00 18.59
C ASP A 96 4.54 10.79 17.47
N VAL A 97 3.70 10.09 16.72
CA VAL A 97 3.06 10.58 15.50
C VAL A 97 1.56 10.39 15.62
N GLU A 98 0.80 11.41 15.23
CA GLU A 98 -0.66 11.35 15.05
C GLU A 98 -1.00 11.60 13.57
N LEU A 99 -1.77 10.69 12.99
CA LEU A 99 -2.45 10.87 11.71
C LEU A 99 -3.90 11.25 11.98
N ILE A 100 -4.34 12.37 11.39
CA ILE A 100 -5.75 12.78 11.39
C ILE A 100 -6.39 12.26 10.11
N LEU A 101 -7.34 11.33 10.26
CA LEU A 101 -8.03 10.66 9.18
C LEU A 101 -9.47 11.17 9.04
N THR A 102 -9.85 11.49 7.82
CA THR A 102 -11.21 11.85 7.43
C THR A 102 -11.72 10.93 6.33
N SER A 103 -13.04 10.83 6.18
CA SER A 103 -13.72 10.06 5.15
C SER A 103 -14.89 10.88 4.59
N GLU A 104 -15.34 10.59 3.37
CA GLU A 104 -16.49 11.30 2.79
C GLU A 104 -17.81 10.91 3.45
N LYS A 105 -18.01 9.63 3.75
CA LYS A 105 -19.09 9.16 4.62
C LYS A 105 -18.61 9.29 6.05
N GLU A 106 -19.32 10.05 6.88
CA GLU A 106 -18.99 10.15 8.31
C GLU A 106 -18.94 8.75 8.93
N CYS A 107 -17.82 8.43 9.58
CA CYS A 107 -17.65 7.17 10.29
C CYS A 107 -16.74 7.35 11.51
N SER A 108 -16.97 6.56 12.54
CA SER A 108 -16.13 6.50 13.74
C SER A 108 -15.52 5.12 13.87
N LEU A 109 -14.20 5.07 14.07
CA LEU A 109 -13.48 3.85 14.40
C LEU A 109 -13.52 3.65 15.92
N ALA A 110 -13.77 2.42 16.36
CA ALA A 110 -13.71 2.08 17.77
C ALA A 110 -12.30 2.32 18.32
N ASN A 111 -12.22 2.70 19.59
CA ASN A 111 -10.93 2.88 20.25
C ASN A 111 -10.25 1.51 20.42
N ILE A 112 -9.04 1.37 19.89
CA ILE A 112 -8.26 0.14 20.01
C ILE A 112 -6.78 0.49 20.09
N SER A 113 -6.03 -0.28 20.89
CA SER A 113 -4.57 -0.22 20.89
C SER A 113 -3.96 -1.60 20.81
N TYR A 114 -2.84 -1.69 20.12
CA TYR A 114 -2.02 -2.87 20.03
C TYR A 114 -0.55 -2.41 20.06
N GLU A 115 0.16 -2.79 21.12
CA GLU A 115 1.55 -2.40 21.36
C GLU A 115 1.76 -0.88 21.26
N ASN A 116 2.51 -0.40 20.26
CA ASN A 116 2.81 1.02 20.04
C ASN A 116 1.87 1.70 19.04
N ILE A 117 0.73 1.09 18.70
CA ILE A 117 -0.29 1.66 17.81
C ILE A 117 -1.59 1.84 18.58
N LEU A 118 -2.24 2.97 18.33
CA LEU A 118 -3.50 3.36 18.93
C LEU A 118 -4.38 4.00 17.88
N ILE A 119 -5.63 3.55 17.80
CA ILE A 119 -6.69 4.18 17.03
C ILE A 119 -7.70 4.77 18.01
N ARG A 120 -8.07 6.04 17.83
CA ARG A 120 -9.08 6.72 18.64
C ARG A 120 -10.05 7.49 17.77
N LYS A 121 -11.33 7.46 18.16
CA LYS A 121 -12.31 8.41 17.62
C LYS A 121 -12.15 9.80 18.22
N HIS A 122 -12.36 10.80 17.39
CA HIS A 122 -12.66 12.18 17.78
C HIS A 122 -14.01 12.56 17.16
N SER A 123 -14.63 13.64 17.63
CA SER A 123 -15.99 14.05 17.24
C SER A 123 -16.27 14.16 15.74
N GLN A 124 -15.24 14.39 14.90
CA GLN A 124 -15.39 14.62 13.45
C GLN A 124 -14.35 13.87 12.60
N TYR A 125 -13.43 13.14 13.22
CA TYR A 125 -12.33 12.49 12.54
C TYR A 125 -11.77 11.35 13.38
N ASN A 126 -10.99 10.49 12.74
CA ASN A 126 -10.32 9.39 13.41
C ASN A 126 -8.83 9.71 13.56
N ARG A 127 -8.20 9.21 14.62
CA ARG A 127 -6.78 9.39 14.89
C ARG A 127 -6.08 8.05 14.89
N VAL A 128 -4.95 7.97 14.19
CA VAL A 128 -4.01 6.85 14.30
C VAL A 128 -2.72 7.38 14.90
N CYS A 129 -2.40 6.91 16.09
CA CYS A 129 -1.22 7.32 16.84
C CYS A 129 -0.22 6.18 16.95
N PHE A 130 1.07 6.47 16.72
CA PHE A 130 2.14 5.48 16.85
C PHE A 130 3.50 6.11 17.14
N SER A 131 4.42 5.32 17.68
CA SER A 131 5.81 5.72 17.91
C SER A 131 6.74 5.10 16.87
N MET A 132 7.72 5.87 16.38
CA MET A 132 8.74 5.37 15.45
C MET A 132 10.11 6.03 15.65
N GLU A 133 11.16 5.33 15.25
CA GLU A 133 12.54 5.82 15.30
C GLU A 133 12.94 6.53 14.00
N ALA A 134 13.50 7.74 14.13
CA ALA A 134 13.94 8.54 12.99
C ALA A 134 15.10 9.48 13.34
N TYR A 135 15.76 10.06 12.33
CA TYR A 135 16.89 10.97 12.55
C TYR A 135 16.47 12.43 12.76
N SER A 136 15.26 12.79 12.31
CA SER A 136 14.69 14.13 12.48
C SER A 136 13.18 14.11 12.32
N ALA A 137 12.50 15.19 12.72
CA ALA A 137 11.07 15.39 12.45
C ALA A 137 10.73 15.34 10.95
N TRP A 138 11.64 15.82 10.09
CA TRP A 138 11.46 15.79 8.64
C TRP A 138 11.57 14.37 8.09
N ASP A 139 12.49 13.57 8.63
CA ASP A 139 12.64 12.15 8.31
C ASP A 139 11.35 11.37 8.57
N VAL A 140 10.73 11.61 9.73
CA VAL A 140 9.42 11.04 10.10
C VAL A 140 8.37 11.36 9.03
N GLN A 141 8.24 12.63 8.65
CA GLN A 141 7.26 13.04 7.64
C GLN A 141 7.50 12.37 6.28
N LYS A 142 8.75 12.23 5.83
CA LYS A 142 9.07 11.59 4.55
C LYS A 142 8.78 10.10 4.57
N ILE A 143 9.19 9.40 5.63
CA ILE A 143 8.97 7.97 5.77
C ILE A 143 7.49 7.65 5.86
N ILE A 144 6.76 8.38 6.70
CA ILE A 144 5.31 8.21 6.83
C ILE A 144 4.62 8.53 5.52
N GLY A 145 5.01 9.62 4.84
CA GLY A 145 4.48 9.99 3.53
C GLY A 145 4.54 8.85 2.51
N CYS A 146 5.64 8.09 2.47
CA CYS A 146 5.78 6.92 1.60
C CYS A 146 4.91 5.71 2.02
N ARG A 147 4.42 5.69 3.25
CA ARG A 147 3.66 4.58 3.86
C ARG A 147 2.17 4.86 4.00
N LEU A 148 1.75 6.13 3.93
CA LEU A 148 0.36 6.55 4.13
C LEU A 148 -0.63 5.75 3.29
N SER A 149 -0.38 5.64 1.97
CA SER A 149 -1.28 4.92 1.07
C SER A 149 -1.51 3.48 1.53
N THR A 150 -0.49 2.86 2.12
CA THR A 150 -0.56 1.47 2.59
C THR A 150 -1.31 1.34 3.91
N ILE A 151 -1.13 2.30 4.83
CA ILE A 151 -1.92 2.37 6.06
C ILE A 151 -3.40 2.52 5.70
N LEU A 152 -3.72 3.42 4.76
CA LEU A 152 -5.08 3.63 4.27
C LEU A 152 -5.64 2.39 3.55
N SER A 153 -4.81 1.68 2.79
CA SER A 153 -5.18 0.41 2.15
C SER A 153 -5.58 -0.66 3.17
N ILE A 154 -4.82 -0.81 4.25
CA ILE A 154 -5.15 -1.76 5.30
C ILE A 154 -6.46 -1.35 5.97
N LEU A 155 -6.63 -0.06 6.31
CA LEU A 155 -7.89 0.41 6.89
C LEU A 155 -9.08 0.16 5.95
N TYR A 156 -8.90 0.31 4.64
CA TYR A 156 -9.93 0.01 3.65
C TYR A 156 -10.37 -1.47 3.71
N GLU A 157 -9.43 -2.42 3.77
CA GLU A 157 -9.76 -3.86 3.88
C GLU A 157 -10.65 -4.19 5.09
N TYR A 158 -10.48 -3.46 6.20
CA TYR A 158 -11.24 -3.70 7.44
C TYR A 158 -12.49 -2.84 7.59
N THR A 159 -12.75 -1.89 6.68
CA THR A 159 -13.86 -0.93 6.81
C THR A 159 -14.68 -0.73 5.55
N ASN A 160 -14.15 -1.09 4.37
CA ASN A 160 -14.63 -0.69 3.05
C ASN A 160 -14.79 0.84 2.86
N ILE A 161 -14.13 1.66 3.70
CA ILE A 161 -14.20 3.12 3.67
C ILE A 161 -12.89 3.72 3.18
N ILE A 162 -12.98 4.61 2.19
CA ILE A 162 -11.83 5.37 1.68
C ILE A 162 -11.54 6.53 2.64
N PHE A 163 -10.42 6.43 3.35
CA PHE A 163 -9.90 7.48 4.22
C PHE A 163 -8.90 8.39 3.49
N SER A 164 -8.84 9.64 3.91
CA SER A 164 -7.81 10.62 3.56
C SER A 164 -7.05 11.06 4.81
N VAL A 165 -5.77 11.40 4.66
CA VAL A 165 -4.97 11.99 5.74
C VAL A 165 -5.02 13.50 5.61
N GLU A 166 -5.73 14.16 6.52
CA GLU A 166 -5.79 15.62 6.56
C GLU A 166 -4.48 16.20 7.08
N LYS A 167 -3.89 15.55 8.09
CA LYS A 167 -2.69 16.06 8.75
C LYS A 167 -1.84 14.96 9.39
N ILE A 168 -0.54 15.16 9.34
CA ILE A 168 0.47 14.39 10.09
C ILE A 168 1.03 15.32 11.18
N GLN A 169 0.97 14.90 12.45
CA GLN A 169 1.47 15.69 13.58
C GLN A 169 2.48 14.90 14.39
N LEU A 170 3.50 15.59 14.91
CA LEU A 170 4.39 15.04 15.93
C LEU A 170 3.88 15.46 17.30
N ILE A 171 3.63 14.49 18.17
CA ILE A 171 3.10 14.73 19.51
C ILE A 171 4.26 14.81 20.49
N LYS A 172 4.16 15.72 21.48
CA LYS A 172 5.17 15.88 22.54
C LYS A 172 4.85 15.09 23.80
N SER A 173 3.58 14.77 24.00
CA SER A 173 3.10 14.00 25.14
C SER A 173 3.08 12.52 24.80
N ALA A 174 3.57 11.70 25.72
CA ALA A 174 3.53 10.26 25.58
C ALA A 174 2.10 9.78 25.33
N VAL A 175 1.95 8.95 24.30
CA VAL A 175 0.67 8.30 24.01
C VAL A 175 0.46 7.16 25.01
N GLU A 176 -0.63 7.21 25.76
CA GLU A 176 -1.03 6.12 26.65
C GLU A 176 -1.68 4.99 25.84
N TYR A 177 -0.98 3.86 25.72
CA TYR A 177 -1.47 2.63 25.10
C TYR A 177 -2.13 1.77 26.18
N ASN A 178 -3.45 1.63 26.11
CA ASN A 178 -4.22 0.87 27.10
C ASN A 178 -4.56 -0.52 26.55
N ASN A 179 -3.74 -1.52 26.87
CA ASN A 179 -3.98 -2.92 26.50
C ASN A 179 -5.19 -3.57 27.21
N ASN A 180 -5.93 -2.84 28.04
CA ASN A 180 -6.97 -3.35 28.93
C ASN A 180 -8.40 -3.09 28.44
N GLY A 181 -8.60 -2.76 27.15
CA GLY A 181 -9.94 -2.75 26.57
C GLY A 181 -10.50 -4.17 26.53
N SER A 182 -11.73 -4.37 27.04
CA SER A 182 -12.45 -5.62 26.77
C SER A 182 -12.54 -5.78 25.25
N MET A 183 -11.82 -6.76 24.72
CA MET A 183 -11.75 -7.00 23.29
C MET A 183 -13.13 -7.46 22.83
N LEU A 184 -13.90 -6.54 22.26
CA LEU A 184 -15.15 -6.88 21.60
C LEU A 184 -14.82 -7.84 20.45
N GLU A 185 -15.63 -8.89 20.32
CA GLU A 185 -15.45 -9.89 19.28
C GLU A 185 -15.69 -9.25 17.91
N TYR A 186 -14.72 -9.41 17.00
CA TYR A 186 -14.84 -8.92 15.64
C TYR A 186 -15.60 -9.96 14.81
N ASP A 187 -16.66 -9.53 14.15
CA ASP A 187 -17.39 -10.39 13.23
C ASP A 187 -16.63 -10.47 11.90
N TYR A 188 -16.20 -11.67 11.50
CA TYR A 188 -15.53 -11.90 10.22
C TYR A 188 -16.48 -12.35 9.09
N SER A 189 -17.77 -12.53 9.40
CA SER A 189 -18.77 -13.05 8.47
C SER A 189 -19.36 -12.00 7.53
N TRP A 190 -19.24 -10.71 7.87
CA TRP A 190 -19.78 -9.63 7.03
C TRP A 190 -19.03 -9.49 5.72
N ILE A 191 -19.79 -9.32 4.64
CA ILE A 191 -19.28 -9.03 3.28
C ILE A 191 -19.71 -7.61 2.89
N ASP A 192 -20.99 -7.28 3.11
CA ASP A 192 -21.63 -6.02 2.73
C ASP A 192 -21.01 -4.81 3.45
N SER A 193 -20.65 -3.79 2.69
CA SER A 193 -20.09 -2.53 3.19
C SER A 193 -21.07 -1.71 4.05
N ASP A 194 -22.37 -1.97 4.00
CA ASP A 194 -23.37 -1.31 4.85
C ASP A 194 -23.52 -1.97 6.24
N GLU A 195 -23.00 -3.19 6.43
CA GLU A 195 -23.09 -3.94 7.70
C GLU A 195 -21.71 -4.32 8.26
N PRO A 196 -20.76 -3.37 8.45
CA PRO A 196 -19.47 -3.70 9.06
C PRO A 196 -19.66 -4.08 10.53
N SER A 197 -18.70 -4.82 11.08
CA SER A 197 -18.65 -5.11 12.52
C SER A 197 -18.52 -3.82 13.34
N LYS A 198 -19.40 -3.61 14.33
CA LYS A 198 -19.51 -2.37 15.12
C LYS A 198 -19.67 -2.63 16.61
N ASP A 199 -19.26 -1.66 17.42
CA ASP A 199 -19.51 -1.64 18.86
C ASP A 199 -20.93 -1.13 19.21
N ASN A 200 -21.28 -1.14 20.49
CA ASN A 200 -22.56 -0.63 20.99
C ASN A 200 -22.80 0.88 20.74
N ASN A 201 -21.78 1.62 20.29
CA ASN A 201 -21.84 3.04 19.97
C ASN A 201 -21.78 3.30 18.46
N ASP A 202 -22.09 2.30 17.63
CA ASP A 202 -22.06 2.37 16.17
C ASP A 202 -20.65 2.70 15.60
N CYS A 203 -19.59 2.46 16.38
CA CYS A 203 -18.22 2.64 15.94
C CYS A 203 -17.70 1.35 15.29
N ILE A 204 -17.09 1.47 14.11
CA ILE A 204 -16.55 0.34 13.37
C ILE A 204 -15.41 -0.30 14.17
N LEU A 205 -15.54 -1.58 14.45
CA LEU A 205 -14.52 -2.37 15.13
C LEU A 205 -13.35 -2.64 14.18
N LEU A 206 -12.15 -2.69 14.72
CA LEU A 206 -10.96 -3.15 14.01
C LEU A 206 -10.33 -4.27 14.83
N PRO A 207 -9.95 -5.40 14.23
CA PRO A 207 -9.33 -6.49 14.98
C PRO A 207 -7.82 -6.24 15.12
N ASN A 208 -7.15 -7.00 16.00
CA ASN A 208 -5.71 -6.82 16.26
C ASN A 208 -4.84 -7.03 15.01
N GLU A 209 -5.27 -7.88 14.08
CA GLU A 209 -4.56 -8.13 12.82
C GLU A 209 -4.45 -6.87 11.97
N CYS A 210 -5.45 -5.97 12.02
CA CYS A 210 -5.39 -4.67 11.36
C CYS A 210 -4.22 -3.84 11.90
N LEU A 211 -4.12 -3.71 13.23
CA LEU A 211 -3.05 -2.94 13.86
C LEU A 211 -1.68 -3.61 13.68
N LYS A 212 -1.60 -4.95 13.73
CA LYS A 212 -0.36 -5.70 13.43
C LYS A 212 0.14 -5.38 12.01
N LEU A 213 -0.74 -5.38 11.01
CA LEU A 213 -0.38 -5.04 9.63
C LEU A 213 0.09 -3.59 9.50
N ILE A 214 -0.59 -2.64 10.15
CA ILE A 214 -0.16 -1.24 10.18
C ILE A 214 1.23 -1.12 10.83
N ARG A 215 1.52 -1.92 11.86
CA ARG A 215 2.84 -1.97 12.50
C ARG A 215 3.93 -2.43 11.54
N TYR A 216 3.74 -3.53 10.82
CA TYR A 216 4.71 -3.99 9.80
C TYR A 216 4.99 -2.91 8.76
N VAL A 217 3.97 -2.14 8.35
CA VAL A 217 4.15 -1.02 7.42
C VAL A 217 4.97 0.12 8.04
N ILE A 218 4.72 0.47 9.31
CA ILE A 218 5.47 1.50 10.05
C ILE A 218 6.90 1.04 10.38
N GLU A 219 7.13 -0.25 10.53
CA GLU A 219 8.48 -0.78 10.80
C GLU A 219 9.24 -1.06 9.50
N ASP A 220 8.55 -1.07 8.35
CA ASP A 220 9.08 -1.53 7.05
C ASP A 220 9.68 -2.93 7.15
N ASP A 221 9.01 -3.77 7.94
CA ASP A 221 9.35 -5.17 8.11
C ASP A 221 8.47 -6.03 7.22
N TYR A 222 9.08 -6.47 6.11
CA TYR A 222 8.51 -7.42 5.15
C TYR A 222 9.39 -8.67 5.05
N SER A 223 10.09 -9.01 6.14
CA SER A 223 10.90 -10.23 6.20
C SER A 223 10.06 -11.49 6.01
N ASP A 224 8.79 -11.43 6.44
CA ASP A 224 7.78 -12.42 6.08
C ASP A 224 7.10 -12.08 4.75
N GLN A 225 7.25 -12.99 3.78
CA GLN A 225 6.66 -12.86 2.45
C GLN A 225 5.13 -12.79 2.49
N ASN A 226 4.46 -13.45 3.44
CA ASN A 226 3.01 -13.42 3.56
C ASN A 226 2.51 -12.02 3.95
N ILE A 227 3.24 -11.31 4.81
CA ILE A 227 2.94 -9.91 5.14
C ILE A 227 3.05 -9.02 3.90
N ALA A 228 4.10 -9.21 3.10
CA ALA A 228 4.27 -8.47 1.84
C ALA A 228 3.12 -8.74 0.85
N LEU A 229 2.63 -9.99 0.78
CA LEU A 229 1.50 -10.37 -0.07
C LEU A 229 0.17 -9.77 0.40
N LEU A 230 -0.11 -9.77 1.71
CA LEU A 230 -1.28 -9.09 2.29
C LEU A 230 -1.22 -7.59 1.96
N VAL A 231 -0.08 -6.94 2.22
CA VAL A 231 0.09 -5.52 1.90
C VAL A 231 -0.07 -5.24 0.41
N ALA A 232 0.44 -6.12 -0.47
CA ALA A 232 0.23 -5.99 -1.90
C ALA A 232 -1.27 -6.06 -2.29
N SER A 233 -2.03 -7.02 -1.76
CA SER A 233 -3.48 -7.13 -1.98
C SER A 233 -4.21 -5.84 -1.61
N SER A 234 -3.97 -5.33 -0.39
CA SER A 234 -4.62 -4.13 0.14
C SER A 234 -4.41 -2.89 -0.72
N ARG A 235 -3.21 -2.73 -1.28
CA ARG A 235 -2.89 -1.65 -2.22
C ARG A 235 -3.67 -1.76 -3.52
N GLN A 236 -3.76 -2.97 -4.09
CA GLN A 236 -4.54 -3.21 -5.30
C GLN A 236 -6.02 -2.91 -5.07
N LEU A 237 -6.58 -3.37 -3.96
CA LEU A 237 -8.00 -3.18 -3.66
C LEU A 237 -8.36 -1.70 -3.47
N LEU A 238 -7.58 -0.95 -2.68
CA LEU A 238 -7.81 0.49 -2.51
C LEU A 238 -7.64 1.26 -3.83
N CYS A 239 -6.72 0.83 -4.70
CA CYS A 239 -6.57 1.42 -6.03
C CYS A 239 -7.85 1.20 -6.87
N CYS A 240 -8.41 -0.02 -6.86
CA CYS A 240 -9.69 -0.32 -7.49
C CYS A 240 -10.81 0.57 -6.94
N ALA A 241 -10.96 0.62 -5.62
CA ALA A 241 -12.01 1.39 -4.95
C ALA A 241 -11.97 2.88 -5.34
N ASN A 242 -10.77 3.49 -5.37
CA ASN A 242 -10.59 4.87 -5.80
C ASN A 242 -10.95 5.10 -7.27
N GLU A 243 -10.57 4.19 -8.16
CA GLU A 243 -10.95 4.27 -9.57
C GLU A 243 -12.46 4.14 -9.77
N LEU A 244 -13.13 3.23 -9.05
CA LEU A 244 -14.58 3.09 -9.09
C LEU A 244 -15.29 4.34 -8.59
N LYS A 245 -14.82 4.90 -7.47
CA LYS A 245 -15.37 6.13 -6.90
C LYS A 245 -15.23 7.33 -7.85
N ARG A 246 -14.06 7.50 -8.49
CA ARG A 246 -13.84 8.56 -9.48
C ARG A 246 -14.81 8.47 -10.67
N LYS A 247 -15.29 7.26 -10.98
CA LYS A 247 -16.09 6.93 -12.16
C LYS A 247 -17.59 6.80 -11.91
N GLY A 248 -18.02 6.57 -10.66
CA GLY A 248 -19.44 6.50 -10.28
C GLY A 248 -20.27 7.74 -10.63
N SER A 249 -19.62 8.82 -11.06
CA SER A 249 -20.20 10.09 -11.50
C SER A 249 -20.24 10.28 -13.03
N ASN A 250 -19.74 9.35 -13.86
CA ASN A 250 -19.75 9.48 -15.32
C ASN A 250 -20.68 8.44 -16.01
N PRO A 251 -21.82 8.86 -16.60
CA PRO A 251 -22.73 7.95 -17.32
C PRO A 251 -22.16 7.47 -18.67
N LEU A 252 -21.05 8.04 -19.14
CA LEU A 252 -20.35 7.66 -20.37
C LEU A 252 -19.05 6.94 -20.00
N GLN A 253 -19.15 5.72 -19.47
CA GLN A 253 -17.99 4.85 -19.30
C GLN A 253 -17.41 4.49 -20.67
N SER A 254 -16.08 4.62 -20.84
CA SER A 254 -15.47 4.20 -22.09
C SER A 254 -15.42 2.67 -22.20
N VAL A 255 -15.43 2.20 -23.45
CA VAL A 255 -15.36 0.77 -23.77
C VAL A 255 -14.07 0.18 -23.18
N GLY A 256 -14.17 -0.94 -22.46
CA GLY A 256 -13.04 -1.62 -21.82
C GLY A 256 -12.75 -1.22 -20.37
N GLU A 257 -13.43 -0.20 -19.83
CA GLU A 257 -13.17 0.24 -18.45
C GLU A 257 -13.63 -0.76 -17.38
N ALA A 258 -14.74 -1.46 -17.63
CA ALA A 258 -15.24 -2.47 -16.71
C ALA A 258 -14.27 -3.65 -16.65
N GLU A 259 -13.78 -4.09 -17.81
CA GLU A 259 -12.77 -5.16 -17.91
C GLU A 259 -11.45 -4.76 -17.25
N ALA A 260 -11.01 -3.50 -17.39
CA ALA A 260 -9.85 -2.98 -16.68
C ALA A 260 -10.08 -3.02 -15.16
N SER A 261 -11.25 -2.59 -14.69
CA SER A 261 -11.60 -2.58 -13.27
C SER A 261 -11.67 -3.99 -12.68
N ILE A 262 -12.32 -4.93 -13.40
CA ILE A 262 -12.34 -6.36 -13.05
C ILE A 262 -10.91 -6.92 -13.04
N SER A 263 -10.05 -6.51 -13.98
CA SER A 263 -8.66 -6.97 -14.04
C SER A 263 -7.85 -6.51 -12.82
N PHE A 264 -8.06 -5.28 -12.35
CA PHE A 264 -7.44 -4.80 -11.11
C PHE A 264 -8.00 -5.52 -9.89
N LEU A 265 -9.32 -5.75 -9.82
CA LEU A 265 -9.95 -6.50 -8.72
C LEU A 265 -9.45 -7.95 -8.67
N VAL A 266 -9.38 -8.65 -9.79
CA VAL A 266 -8.79 -10.00 -9.83
C VAL A 266 -7.35 -9.99 -9.32
N SER A 267 -6.60 -8.92 -9.57
CA SER A 267 -5.22 -8.75 -9.12
C SER A 267 -5.08 -8.50 -7.61
N SER A 268 -6.14 -8.15 -6.87
CA SER A 268 -6.10 -8.14 -5.39
C SER A 268 -6.15 -9.55 -4.80
N PHE A 269 -6.84 -10.49 -5.45
CA PHE A 269 -6.90 -11.89 -5.00
C PHE A 269 -5.61 -12.67 -5.28
N GLU A 270 -4.85 -12.31 -6.31
CA GLU A 270 -3.66 -13.06 -6.72
C GLU A 270 -2.60 -13.17 -5.59
N PRO A 271 -2.20 -12.08 -4.90
CA PRO A 271 -1.31 -12.18 -3.74
C PRO A 271 -1.86 -13.06 -2.62
N LEU A 272 -3.15 -12.95 -2.31
CA LEU A 272 -3.82 -13.75 -1.27
C LEU A 272 -3.79 -15.24 -1.60
N SER A 273 -3.99 -15.59 -2.87
CA SER A 273 -3.97 -16.98 -3.33
C SER A 273 -2.60 -17.67 -3.15
N LEU A 274 -1.52 -16.88 -3.14
CA LEU A 274 -0.15 -17.37 -2.94
C LEU A 274 0.16 -17.68 -1.47
N ILE A 275 -0.52 -17.01 -0.54
CA ILE A 275 -0.39 -17.27 0.90
C ILE A 275 -0.89 -18.69 1.21
N LEU A 276 -2.04 -19.06 0.63
CA LEU A 276 -2.66 -20.38 0.81
C LEU A 276 -1.92 -21.49 0.03
N ASN A 277 -1.38 -21.19 -1.15
CA ASN A 277 -0.82 -22.19 -2.06
C ASN A 277 0.64 -21.93 -2.41
N LYS A 278 1.56 -22.42 -1.57
CA LYS A 278 3.02 -22.29 -1.76
C LYS A 278 3.60 -23.26 -2.80
N ASP A 279 2.86 -24.32 -3.15
CA ASP A 279 3.37 -25.32 -4.09
C ASP A 279 3.38 -24.80 -5.53
N PHE A 280 4.49 -25.10 -6.21
CA PHE A 280 4.66 -24.91 -7.64
C PHE A 280 4.94 -26.27 -8.27
N SER A 281 4.02 -26.74 -9.12
CA SER A 281 4.35 -27.87 -10.00
C SER A 281 5.12 -27.34 -11.20
N LYS A 282 6.13 -28.07 -11.68
CA LYS A 282 6.79 -27.79 -12.96
C LYS A 282 6.20 -28.71 -14.02
N CYS A 283 6.05 -28.20 -15.24
CA CYS A 283 5.69 -28.99 -16.39
C CYS A 283 6.75 -30.07 -16.62
N ASN A 284 6.33 -31.33 -16.63
CA ASN A 284 7.22 -32.48 -16.81
C ASN A 284 7.91 -32.50 -18.18
N THR A 285 7.38 -31.76 -19.17
CA THR A 285 7.89 -31.75 -20.55
C THR A 285 8.84 -30.59 -20.82
N CYS A 286 8.55 -29.38 -20.34
CA CYS A 286 9.35 -28.18 -20.64
C CYS A 286 10.00 -27.54 -19.41
N GLY A 287 9.78 -28.08 -18.19
CA GLY A 287 10.32 -27.55 -16.95
C GLY A 287 9.73 -26.20 -16.51
N ALA A 288 8.84 -25.60 -17.29
CA ALA A 288 8.16 -24.35 -16.95
C ALA A 288 7.28 -24.53 -15.70
N LEU A 289 7.27 -23.53 -14.82
CA LEU A 289 6.39 -23.55 -13.65
C LEU A 289 4.92 -23.51 -14.12
N ASN A 290 4.13 -24.46 -13.65
CA ASN A 290 2.71 -24.56 -13.92
C ASN A 290 1.98 -23.58 -12.98
N TYR A 291 1.98 -22.32 -13.36
CA TYR A 291 1.26 -21.26 -12.67
C TYR A 291 -0.22 -21.31 -13.05
N SER A 292 -0.99 -22.24 -12.47
CA SER A 292 -2.43 -22.09 -12.52
C SER A 292 -2.86 -21.09 -11.44
N ILE A 293 -2.60 -19.80 -11.66
CA ILE A 293 -3.07 -18.71 -10.78
C ILE A 293 -4.58 -18.84 -10.60
N LEU A 294 -5.31 -19.14 -11.68
CA LEU A 294 -6.74 -19.44 -11.64
C LEU A 294 -7.07 -20.54 -10.62
N LYS A 295 -6.34 -21.67 -10.62
CA LYS A 295 -6.57 -22.74 -9.63
C LYS A 295 -6.30 -22.25 -8.21
N LYS A 296 -5.24 -21.48 -7.99
CA LYS A 296 -4.92 -20.94 -6.65
C LYS A 296 -6.00 -19.98 -6.16
N VAL A 297 -6.51 -19.13 -7.04
CA VAL A 297 -7.62 -18.21 -6.73
C VAL A 297 -8.89 -19.00 -6.44
N LYS A 298 -9.21 -20.05 -7.21
CA LYS A 298 -10.34 -20.93 -6.89
C LYS A 298 -10.24 -21.54 -5.50
N GLN A 299 -9.10 -22.12 -5.17
CA GLN A 299 -8.85 -22.71 -3.85
C GLN A 299 -8.98 -21.68 -2.72
N LEU A 300 -8.55 -20.44 -2.96
CA LEU A 300 -8.74 -19.34 -2.01
C LEU A 300 -10.22 -19.07 -1.76
N PHE A 301 -11.03 -19.02 -2.81
CA PHE A 301 -12.46 -18.78 -2.68
C PHE A 301 -13.22 -19.99 -2.10
N GLU A 302 -12.89 -21.22 -2.50
CA GLU A 302 -13.45 -22.46 -1.94
C GLU A 302 -13.23 -22.58 -0.43
N LYS A 303 -12.17 -21.93 0.10
CA LYS A 303 -11.91 -21.89 1.54
C LYS A 303 -12.92 -21.03 2.31
N TYR A 304 -13.40 -19.93 1.73
CA TYR A 304 -14.20 -18.92 2.44
C TYR A 304 -15.65 -18.83 1.97
N PHE A 305 -16.07 -19.62 1.00
CA PHE A 305 -17.43 -19.59 0.51
C PHE A 305 -17.95 -20.98 0.13
N ASP A 306 -19.22 -21.22 0.45
CA ASP A 306 -19.79 -22.56 0.45
C ASP A 306 -20.29 -23.07 -0.91
N ASP A 307 -20.67 -22.22 -1.89
CA ASP A 307 -21.05 -22.67 -3.25
C ASP A 307 -21.20 -21.51 -4.29
N GLY A 308 -21.11 -21.84 -5.59
CA GLY A 308 -21.45 -20.92 -6.71
C GLY A 308 -20.33 -20.03 -7.24
N ILE A 309 -19.17 -20.00 -6.57
CA ILE A 309 -18.07 -19.10 -6.94
C ILE A 309 -17.21 -19.58 -8.10
N ASP A 310 -17.23 -20.88 -8.41
CA ASP A 310 -16.55 -21.39 -9.58
C ASP A 310 -16.96 -20.63 -10.85
N ARG A 311 -18.25 -20.29 -10.98
CA ARG A 311 -18.77 -19.50 -12.09
C ARG A 311 -18.25 -18.06 -12.06
N ILE A 312 -18.16 -17.46 -10.87
CA ILE A 312 -17.70 -16.10 -10.63
C ILE A 312 -16.20 -15.96 -10.94
N VAL A 313 -15.38 -16.86 -10.40
CA VAL A 313 -13.92 -16.90 -10.62
C VAL A 313 -13.59 -17.20 -12.08
N ASN A 314 -14.22 -18.22 -12.69
CA ASN A 314 -14.00 -18.50 -14.12
C ASN A 314 -14.42 -17.32 -15.01
N SER A 315 -15.53 -16.65 -14.69
CA SER A 315 -16.02 -15.49 -15.42
C SER A 315 -15.05 -14.30 -15.33
N TYR A 316 -14.71 -13.86 -14.12
CA TYR A 316 -13.87 -12.66 -13.94
C TYR A 316 -12.43 -12.89 -14.36
N TYR A 317 -11.87 -14.06 -14.08
CA TYR A 317 -10.53 -14.39 -14.55
C TYR A 317 -10.49 -14.55 -16.08
N GLY A 318 -11.55 -15.11 -16.68
CA GLY A 318 -11.73 -15.18 -18.12
C GLY A 318 -11.79 -13.78 -18.77
N ILE A 319 -12.56 -12.86 -18.19
CA ILE A 319 -12.63 -11.46 -18.63
C ILE A 319 -11.25 -10.81 -18.55
N ARG A 320 -10.55 -10.91 -17.42
CA ARG A 320 -9.19 -10.36 -17.26
C ARG A 320 -8.23 -10.93 -18.31
N SER A 321 -8.22 -12.25 -18.49
CA SER A 321 -7.33 -12.92 -19.44
C SER A 321 -7.61 -12.46 -20.88
N SER A 322 -8.87 -12.45 -21.28
CA SER A 322 -9.32 -11.99 -22.61
C SER A 322 -8.93 -10.51 -22.85
N TYR A 323 -9.15 -9.66 -21.85
CA TYR A 323 -8.83 -8.23 -21.93
C TYR A 323 -7.32 -7.96 -22.01
N LEU A 324 -6.54 -8.50 -21.08
CA LEU A 324 -5.10 -8.20 -20.98
C LEU A 324 -4.24 -8.96 -21.99
N HIS A 325 -4.63 -10.17 -22.40
CA HIS A 325 -3.81 -11.00 -23.29
C HIS A 325 -4.30 -10.98 -24.74
N GLU A 326 -5.61 -10.87 -24.96
CA GLU A 326 -6.18 -10.88 -26.32
C GLU A 326 -6.60 -9.48 -26.79
N GLY A 327 -6.61 -8.48 -25.91
CA GLY A 327 -7.08 -7.13 -26.21
C GLY A 327 -8.59 -7.06 -26.48
N ARG A 328 -9.34 -8.08 -26.05
CA ARG A 328 -10.79 -8.18 -26.28
C ARG A 328 -11.58 -7.49 -25.19
N VAL A 329 -12.59 -6.74 -25.61
CA VAL A 329 -13.62 -6.17 -24.73
C VAL A 329 -14.91 -6.94 -24.91
N ASN A 330 -15.72 -7.10 -23.85
CA ASN A 330 -16.94 -7.90 -23.92
C ASN A 330 -18.03 -7.21 -24.76
N SER A 331 -17.93 -5.89 -24.93
CA SER A 331 -18.87 -5.12 -25.71
C SER A 331 -18.20 -3.92 -26.36
N LEU A 332 -18.52 -3.68 -27.63
CA LEU A 332 -18.23 -2.41 -28.29
C LEU A 332 -19.32 -1.36 -28.03
N LEU A 333 -20.40 -1.73 -27.33
CA LEU A 333 -21.47 -0.82 -26.98
C LEU A 333 -21.14 -0.06 -25.69
N VAL A 334 -21.35 1.25 -25.74
CA VAL A 334 -21.37 2.10 -24.55
C VAL A 334 -22.73 1.93 -23.87
N PRO A 335 -22.77 1.65 -22.55
CA PRO A 335 -24.01 1.53 -21.82
C PRO A 335 -24.77 2.86 -21.86
N PHE A 336 -26.06 2.80 -22.19
CA PHE A 336 -26.95 3.95 -22.14
C PHE A 336 -28.30 3.49 -21.58
N HIS A 337 -28.59 3.84 -20.32
CA HIS A 337 -29.82 3.61 -19.51
C HIS A 337 -30.65 2.34 -19.78
N THR A 338 -31.16 2.15 -20.99
CA THR A 338 -31.87 0.97 -21.47
C THR A 338 -31.21 0.42 -22.74
N CYS A 339 -30.75 -0.84 -22.68
CA CYS A 339 -30.26 -1.54 -23.86
C CYS A 339 -31.31 -2.55 -24.33
N TYR A 340 -31.62 -2.56 -25.63
CA TYR A 340 -32.49 -3.57 -26.20
C TYR A 340 -31.80 -4.94 -26.16
N PRO A 341 -32.50 -6.02 -25.78
CA PRO A 341 -31.95 -7.37 -25.83
C PRO A 341 -31.73 -7.76 -27.30
N GLN A 342 -30.48 -7.76 -27.75
CA GLN A 342 -30.08 -8.15 -29.10
C GLN A 342 -29.21 -9.41 -29.03
N ILE A 343 -29.24 -10.24 -30.07
CA ILE A 343 -28.29 -11.36 -30.20
C ILE A 343 -26.91 -10.78 -30.52
N ASP A 344 -25.87 -11.31 -29.89
CA ASP A 344 -24.49 -10.91 -30.20
C ASP A 344 -24.13 -11.38 -31.62
N PRO A 345 -23.75 -10.47 -32.53
CA PRO A 345 -23.41 -10.84 -33.92
C PRO A 345 -22.12 -11.65 -34.04
N LEU A 346 -21.23 -11.57 -33.04
CA LEU A 346 -19.98 -12.32 -32.96
C LEU A 346 -20.19 -13.66 -32.24
N GLU A 347 -21.03 -13.68 -31.22
CA GLU A 347 -21.36 -14.88 -30.43
C GLU A 347 -22.85 -15.22 -30.49
N LYS A 348 -23.30 -15.81 -31.61
CA LYS A 348 -24.73 -16.01 -31.94
C LYS A 348 -25.58 -16.82 -30.95
N ASN A 349 -24.95 -17.46 -29.96
CA ASN A 349 -25.63 -18.17 -28.86
C ASN A 349 -25.79 -17.31 -27.60
N ASN A 350 -25.27 -16.08 -27.61
CA ASN A 350 -25.27 -15.14 -26.50
C ASN A 350 -26.08 -13.89 -26.87
N MET A 351 -26.55 -13.20 -25.83
CA MET A 351 -27.14 -11.88 -25.96
C MET A 351 -26.03 -10.83 -25.92
N LEU A 352 -26.15 -9.80 -26.74
CA LEU A 352 -25.33 -8.59 -26.71
C LEU A 352 -25.47 -7.95 -25.32
N ARG A 353 -24.36 -7.91 -24.59
CA ARG A 353 -24.31 -7.32 -23.25
C ARG A 353 -23.72 -5.92 -23.36
N PRO A 354 -24.37 -4.87 -22.83
CA PRO A 354 -23.69 -3.58 -22.67
C PRO A 354 -22.53 -3.72 -21.67
N CYS A 355 -21.57 -2.79 -21.70
CA CYS A 355 -20.54 -2.72 -20.67
C CYS A 355 -21.20 -2.69 -19.28
N TYR A 356 -20.83 -3.62 -18.39
CA TYR A 356 -21.36 -3.69 -17.04
C TYR A 356 -20.68 -2.65 -16.16
N ASN A 357 -21.39 -2.11 -15.17
CA ASN A 357 -20.71 -1.46 -14.04
C ASN A 357 -19.87 -2.52 -13.30
N THR A 358 -18.73 -2.10 -12.76
CA THR A 358 -17.89 -2.98 -11.94
C THR A 358 -18.71 -3.59 -10.80
N ASP A 359 -18.52 -4.89 -10.57
CA ASP A 359 -19.26 -5.64 -9.57
C ASP A 359 -18.84 -5.21 -8.14
N ILE A 360 -19.73 -4.48 -7.45
CA ILE A 360 -19.52 -4.06 -6.06
C ILE A 360 -19.35 -5.28 -5.15
N PHE A 361 -20.05 -6.37 -5.43
CA PHE A 361 -19.89 -7.61 -4.67
C PHE A 361 -18.46 -8.14 -4.78
N LEU A 362 -17.79 -8.03 -5.94
CA LEU A 362 -16.41 -8.49 -6.08
C LEU A 362 -15.42 -7.65 -5.25
N LEU A 363 -15.68 -6.34 -5.13
CA LEU A 363 -14.92 -5.44 -4.27
C LEU A 363 -15.06 -5.85 -2.80
N GLU A 364 -16.29 -6.07 -2.35
CA GLU A 364 -16.64 -6.49 -0.99
C GLU A 364 -16.12 -7.90 -0.65
N ALA A 365 -16.24 -8.83 -1.60
CA ALA A 365 -15.70 -10.18 -1.49
C ALA A 365 -14.17 -10.18 -1.36
N SER A 366 -13.47 -9.26 -2.01
CA SER A 366 -12.02 -9.12 -1.84
C SER A 366 -11.67 -8.76 -0.40
N SER A 367 -12.35 -7.75 0.17
CA SER A 367 -12.12 -7.35 1.56
C SER A 367 -12.48 -8.47 2.54
N TYR A 368 -13.58 -9.17 2.28
CA TYR A 368 -13.99 -10.32 3.08
C TYR A 368 -12.93 -11.43 3.11
N VAL A 369 -12.44 -11.84 1.93
CA VAL A 369 -11.40 -12.87 1.80
C VAL A 369 -10.11 -12.41 2.47
N PHE A 370 -9.73 -11.14 2.30
CA PHE A 370 -8.57 -10.56 2.95
C PHE A 370 -8.65 -10.68 4.49
N ARG A 371 -9.77 -10.24 5.08
CA ARG A 371 -9.96 -10.24 6.54
C ARG A 371 -9.88 -11.65 7.12
N ASN A 372 -10.57 -12.60 6.51
CA ASN A 372 -10.58 -13.99 6.96
C ASN A 372 -9.19 -14.64 6.80
N LEU A 373 -8.50 -14.40 5.68
CA LEU A 373 -7.15 -14.93 5.47
C LEU A 373 -6.12 -14.31 6.41
N ALA A 374 -6.20 -13.02 6.68
CA ALA A 374 -5.35 -12.36 7.65
C ALA A 374 -5.60 -12.90 9.06
N HIS A 375 -6.87 -13.10 9.45
CA HIS A 375 -7.24 -13.71 10.72
C HIS A 375 -6.64 -15.12 10.88
N ASP A 376 -6.82 -15.98 9.88
CA ASP A 376 -6.26 -17.33 9.90
C ASP A 376 -4.73 -17.31 10.01
N TYR A 377 -4.07 -16.42 9.26
CA TYR A 377 -2.63 -16.29 9.28
C TYR A 377 -2.10 -15.92 10.67
N PHE A 378 -2.66 -14.87 11.27
CA PHE A 378 -2.20 -14.38 12.57
C PHE A 378 -2.66 -15.23 13.75
N SER A 379 -3.70 -16.05 13.57
CA SER A 379 -4.17 -17.03 14.56
C SER A 379 -3.45 -18.37 14.48
N GLY A 380 -2.62 -18.59 13.44
CA GLY A 380 -1.89 -19.84 13.24
C GLY A 380 -2.73 -20.98 12.63
N ASN A 381 -3.80 -20.64 11.92
CA ASN A 381 -4.74 -21.58 11.29
C ASN A 381 -4.46 -21.82 9.79
N LEU A 382 -3.31 -21.37 9.27
CA LEU A 382 -2.89 -21.54 7.86
C LEU A 382 -1.90 -22.66 7.61
#